data_AF-A0A963R3K7-F1
#
_entry.id   AF-A0A963R3K7-F1
#
_cell.length_a   1.000
_cell.length_b   1.000
_cell.length_c   1.000
_cell.angle_alpha   90.00
_cell.angle_beta   90.00
_cell.angle_gamma   90.00
#
_symmetry.space_group_name_H-M   'P 1'
#
loop_
_entity.id
_entity.type
_entity.pdbx_description
1 polymer ?
#
loop_
_entity_poly.entity_id
_entity_poly.type
_entity_poly.pdbx_seq_one_letter_code
_entity_poly.pdbx_strand_id
1 'polypeptide(L)'
;MTRAQVAISIGQYSTAGAKEANQDFHGSLVPENGLLASKGIAIAIADGISTSALGAAAAETAVKSFLTDYFATSEAWSVQTSAQRVISATNSWMYAQNARGYIGAPSDEERERGMVCTFSAMVFKSRSAHLFHIGDARIARIAGNSIETLTEAHRVHLGGGESYLGRAMGVNRHVEIDYRRIAVQPGDIFALTTDGVHEFLPDAAIAEAAAANDNLDSVARIIAEAALAAGSQDNLTVQLARIDTLPDGAIDDLIGDQVALPPAPRLEPGQTFEGYSILRELHSGSRSHVYLARDKADGSKVALKVPATEHAQDPAQMQALLLEEWVARRISNPHVLKAAPIRGARRHAYSVTEYVEGRTLDSWMHDNPEPDLAVVRSLVSQVAAGLQALHRREMIHRDLRPHNVIVDADGTARLIDFGSAQVAGLDDIAPRDFEDAAFAGTMQYSAPELYLGHPASRRSDIYSLGVIAYQMLTGRLPYGPRVAAANTRAAQKRLRYAPATEFNPAVPDWMDAAIAKAVSIDPAERYEELSEFTFDLAHPNPSLVTPDPRPLLQRKPERLWQAISAVLFVLLMLTLWRGG
;
A
#
# COMPACT_ATOMS: atom_id res chain seq x y z
N MET A 1 -4.75 -25.62 -17.22
CA MET A 1 -5.91 -24.74 -17.47
C MET A 1 -5.42 -23.32 -17.32
N THR A 2 -5.53 -22.49 -18.35
CA THR A 2 -5.22 -21.05 -18.29
C THR A 2 -6.17 -20.41 -17.27
N ARG A 3 -5.63 -19.80 -16.20
CA ARG A 3 -6.44 -19.10 -15.20
C ARG A 3 -7.07 -17.85 -15.83
N ALA A 4 -8.29 -17.51 -15.42
CA ALA A 4 -9.04 -16.39 -15.98
C ALA A 4 -8.41 -15.06 -15.56
N GLN A 5 -8.17 -14.17 -16.51
CA GLN A 5 -7.78 -12.77 -16.26
C GLN A 5 -9.02 -11.88 -16.24
N VAL A 6 -8.89 -10.64 -15.76
CA VAL A 6 -9.95 -9.64 -15.91
C VAL A 6 -10.15 -9.35 -17.40
N ALA A 7 -11.38 -9.54 -17.88
CA ALA A 7 -11.78 -9.18 -19.23
C ALA A 7 -13.10 -8.43 -19.18
N ILE A 8 -13.19 -7.35 -19.98
CA ILE A 8 -14.40 -6.54 -20.09
C ILE A 8 -14.75 -6.30 -21.55
N SER A 9 -16.04 -6.25 -21.85
CA SER A 9 -16.57 -5.76 -23.11
C SER A 9 -16.86 -4.28 -22.97
N ILE A 10 -16.42 -3.46 -23.93
CA ILE A 10 -16.61 -2.01 -23.92
C ILE A 10 -17.47 -1.63 -25.13
N GLY A 11 -18.40 -0.71 -24.94
CA GLY A 11 -19.10 -0.04 -26.04
C GLY A 11 -19.19 1.46 -25.79
N GLN A 12 -19.10 2.26 -26.84
CA GLN A 12 -18.99 3.70 -26.69
C GLN A 12 -19.54 4.45 -27.89
N TYR A 13 -20.14 5.60 -27.63
CA TYR A 13 -20.65 6.49 -28.65
C TYR A 13 -20.56 7.94 -28.17
N SER A 14 -20.13 8.83 -29.04
CA SER A 14 -20.04 10.26 -28.76
C SER A 14 -20.37 11.07 -30.01
N THR A 15 -21.18 12.10 -29.86
CA THR A 15 -21.62 12.97 -30.96
C THR A 15 -21.77 14.41 -30.48
N ALA A 16 -21.61 15.36 -31.42
CA ALA A 16 -21.87 16.77 -31.15
C ALA A 16 -23.35 17.05 -30.79
N GLY A 17 -24.26 16.12 -31.11
CA GLY A 17 -25.68 16.28 -30.83
C GLY A 17 -26.25 17.46 -31.62
N ALA A 18 -26.81 18.43 -30.91
CA ALA A 18 -27.34 19.67 -31.50
C ALA A 18 -26.28 20.77 -31.69
N LYS A 19 -25.07 20.61 -31.13
CA LYS A 19 -23.97 21.60 -31.22
C LYS A 19 -23.20 21.47 -32.54
N GLU A 20 -22.49 22.54 -32.91
CA GLU A 20 -21.62 22.54 -34.10
C GLU A 20 -20.38 21.66 -33.96
N ALA A 21 -19.88 21.51 -32.72
CA ALA A 21 -18.70 20.74 -32.39
C ALA A 21 -18.94 19.85 -31.17
N ASN A 22 -18.23 18.72 -31.13
CA ASN A 22 -18.22 17.84 -29.98
C ASN A 22 -17.08 18.27 -29.04
N GLN A 23 -17.43 18.70 -27.83
CA GLN A 23 -16.49 19.08 -26.78
C GLN A 23 -16.27 17.97 -25.75
N ASP A 24 -17.05 16.90 -25.83
CA ASP A 24 -16.83 15.68 -25.06
C ASP A 24 -15.68 14.85 -25.63
N PHE A 25 -15.01 14.11 -24.76
CA PHE A 25 -14.04 13.11 -25.16
C PHE A 25 -14.15 11.87 -24.28
N HIS A 26 -13.89 10.70 -24.87
CA HIS A 26 -13.87 9.43 -24.15
C HIS A 26 -12.73 8.54 -24.65
N GLY A 27 -12.35 7.56 -23.84
CA GLY A 27 -11.36 6.57 -24.24
C GLY A 27 -11.34 5.37 -23.31
N SER A 28 -10.63 4.34 -23.77
CA SER A 28 -10.38 3.12 -23.01
C SER A 28 -8.98 2.58 -23.32
N LEU A 29 -8.39 1.87 -22.37
CA LEU A 29 -7.13 1.15 -22.58
C LEU A 29 -7.19 -0.20 -21.87
N VAL A 30 -7.06 -1.26 -22.67
CA VAL A 30 -6.86 -2.64 -22.22
C VAL A 30 -5.40 -3.01 -22.52
N PRO A 31 -4.53 -3.17 -21.51
CA PRO A 31 -3.13 -3.51 -21.76
C PRO A 31 -2.98 -4.99 -22.15
N GLU A 32 -2.08 -5.29 -23.10
CA GLU A 32 -1.83 -6.66 -23.58
C GLU A 32 -0.78 -7.44 -22.75
N ASN A 33 -0.07 -6.76 -21.83
CA ASN A 33 1.09 -7.29 -21.09
C ASN A 33 0.79 -7.48 -19.58
N GLY A 34 1.80 -7.83 -18.77
CA GLY A 34 1.70 -7.92 -17.29
C GLY A 34 1.20 -6.66 -16.55
N LEU A 35 0.99 -5.56 -17.27
CA LEU A 35 0.27 -4.39 -16.78
C LEU A 35 -1.22 -4.68 -16.53
N LEU A 36 -1.84 -5.64 -17.22
CA LEU A 36 -3.24 -6.00 -16.96
C LEU A 36 -3.44 -6.45 -15.50
N ALA A 37 -2.47 -7.20 -14.96
CA ALA A 37 -2.46 -7.66 -13.58
C ALA A 37 -2.28 -6.52 -12.56
N SER A 38 -1.25 -5.69 -12.78
CA SER A 38 -0.86 -4.64 -11.83
C SER A 38 -1.73 -3.39 -11.93
N LYS A 39 -2.24 -3.06 -13.12
CA LYS A 39 -2.93 -1.80 -13.43
C LYS A 39 -4.38 -1.99 -13.88
N GLY A 40 -4.79 -3.18 -14.31
CA GLY A 40 -6.17 -3.44 -14.74
C GLY A 40 -6.49 -2.81 -16.09
N ILE A 41 -7.78 -2.56 -16.31
CA ILE A 41 -8.34 -1.93 -17.52
C ILE A 41 -8.91 -0.57 -17.15
N ALA A 42 -8.62 0.46 -17.92
CA ALA A 42 -9.08 1.82 -17.64
C ALA A 42 -10.04 2.33 -18.72
N ILE A 43 -11.09 3.01 -18.30
CA ILE A 43 -12.01 3.76 -19.17
C ILE A 43 -12.22 5.16 -18.58
N ALA A 44 -12.40 6.17 -19.43
CA ALA A 44 -12.58 7.54 -18.98
C ALA A 44 -13.43 8.36 -19.96
N ILE A 45 -14.18 9.31 -19.41
CA ILE A 45 -14.93 10.34 -20.11
C ILE A 45 -14.60 11.72 -19.53
N ALA A 46 -14.66 12.75 -20.36
CA ALA A 46 -14.53 14.14 -19.96
C ALA A 46 -15.44 15.00 -20.84
N ASP A 47 -16.02 16.04 -20.24
CA ASP A 47 -16.83 17.05 -20.93
C ASP A 47 -16.16 18.42 -20.74
N GLY A 48 -15.86 19.07 -21.86
CA GLY A 48 -15.26 20.40 -21.89
C GLY A 48 -16.31 21.50 -21.70
N ILE A 49 -16.06 22.44 -20.80
CA ILE A 49 -17.04 23.51 -20.52
C ILE A 49 -17.34 24.31 -21.80
N SER A 50 -18.63 24.45 -22.12
CA SER A 50 -19.12 25.07 -23.35
C SER A 50 -18.74 26.55 -23.51
N THR A 51 -18.49 27.27 -22.42
CA THR A 51 -18.04 28.68 -22.44
C THR A 51 -16.57 28.81 -22.88
N SER A 52 -15.81 27.70 -22.95
CA SER A 52 -14.41 27.68 -23.34
C SER A 52 -14.20 27.28 -24.79
N ALA A 53 -13.46 28.09 -25.54
CA ALA A 53 -12.96 27.73 -26.87
C ALA A 53 -11.97 26.55 -26.84
N LEU A 54 -11.42 26.22 -25.67
CA LEU A 54 -10.47 25.12 -25.45
C LEU A 54 -11.10 23.91 -24.74
N GLY A 55 -12.43 23.89 -24.55
CA GLY A 55 -13.13 22.80 -23.85
C GLY A 55 -12.84 21.42 -24.45
N ALA A 56 -12.94 21.27 -25.77
CA ALA A 56 -12.65 20.01 -26.47
C ALA A 56 -11.19 19.54 -26.23
N ALA A 57 -10.24 20.48 -26.34
CA ALA A 57 -8.82 20.19 -26.10
C ALA A 57 -8.55 19.82 -24.63
N ALA A 58 -9.29 20.42 -23.69
CA ALA A 58 -9.22 20.10 -22.27
C ALA A 58 -9.68 18.66 -21.99
N ALA A 59 -10.86 18.29 -22.49
CA ALA A 59 -11.42 16.95 -22.35
C ALA A 59 -10.50 15.88 -22.97
N GLU A 60 -10.03 16.13 -24.19
CA GLU A 60 -9.08 15.25 -24.88
C GLU A 60 -7.77 15.09 -24.10
N THR A 61 -7.21 16.18 -23.59
CA THR A 61 -5.97 16.15 -22.80
C THR A 61 -6.17 15.34 -21.51
N ALA A 62 -7.26 15.59 -20.79
CA ALA A 62 -7.54 14.91 -19.52
C ALA A 62 -7.63 13.39 -19.71
N VAL A 63 -8.41 12.93 -20.69
CA VAL A 63 -8.58 11.50 -20.99
C VAL A 63 -7.29 10.87 -21.52
N LYS A 64 -6.61 11.50 -22.49
CA LYS A 64 -5.38 10.94 -23.06
C LYS A 64 -4.28 10.84 -22.01
N SER A 65 -4.01 11.92 -21.25
CA SER A 65 -3.01 11.89 -20.19
C SER A 65 -3.33 10.86 -19.12
N PHE A 66 -4.61 10.69 -18.75
CA PHE A 66 -4.98 9.62 -17.83
C PHE A 66 -4.65 8.24 -18.39
N LEU A 67 -5.09 7.93 -19.61
CA LEU A 67 -4.91 6.62 -20.23
C LEU A 67 -3.45 6.34 -20.62
N THR A 68 -2.59 7.33 -20.81
CA THR A 68 -1.15 7.10 -21.05
C THR A 68 -0.37 7.01 -19.74
N ASP A 69 -0.55 7.97 -18.85
CA ASP A 69 0.36 8.16 -17.72
C ASP A 69 0.02 7.23 -16.56
N TYR A 70 -1.26 6.83 -16.41
CA TYR A 70 -1.69 5.85 -15.41
C TYR A 70 -0.91 4.54 -15.54
N PHE A 71 -0.79 4.01 -16.76
CA PHE A 71 -0.08 2.76 -17.02
C PHE A 71 1.45 2.89 -16.96
N ALA A 72 1.97 4.12 -17.00
CA ALA A 72 3.40 4.41 -16.79
C ALA A 72 3.77 4.57 -15.30
N THR A 73 2.79 4.64 -14.39
CA THR A 73 3.05 4.72 -12.94
C THR A 73 3.60 3.40 -12.38
N SER A 74 4.27 3.48 -11.23
CA SER A 74 4.83 2.31 -10.52
C SER A 74 3.79 1.22 -10.29
N GLU A 75 4.07 -0.03 -10.69
CA GLU A 75 3.22 -1.20 -10.45
C GLU A 75 3.00 -1.51 -8.96
N ALA A 76 3.85 -1.00 -8.08
CA ALA A 76 3.68 -1.14 -6.63
C ALA A 76 2.58 -0.25 -6.05
N TRP A 77 2.26 0.85 -6.74
CA TRP A 77 1.24 1.77 -6.28
C TRP A 77 -0.15 1.20 -6.49
N SER A 78 -1.04 1.48 -5.54
CA SER A 78 -2.47 1.24 -5.66
C SER A 78 -3.05 1.98 -6.88
N VAL A 79 -4.20 1.52 -7.35
CA VAL A 79 -4.95 2.19 -8.42
C VAL A 79 -5.28 3.62 -8.00
N GLN A 80 -5.70 3.82 -6.75
CA GLN A 80 -6.01 5.13 -6.18
C GLN A 80 -4.82 6.09 -6.27
N THR A 81 -3.67 5.69 -5.73
CA THR A 81 -2.46 6.52 -5.73
C THR A 81 -2.00 6.84 -7.15
N SER A 82 -2.03 5.85 -8.04
CA SER A 82 -1.65 6.01 -9.45
C SER A 82 -2.53 7.03 -10.16
N ALA A 83 -3.86 6.84 -10.10
CA ALA A 83 -4.83 7.71 -10.75
C ALA A 83 -4.82 9.13 -10.17
N GLN A 84 -4.85 9.29 -8.84
CA GLN A 84 -4.86 10.61 -8.21
C GLN A 84 -3.60 11.43 -8.55
N ARG A 85 -2.43 10.79 -8.63
CA ARG A 85 -1.18 11.46 -9.03
C ARG A 85 -1.24 11.96 -10.46
N VAL A 86 -1.73 11.13 -11.38
CA VAL A 86 -1.87 11.50 -12.80
C VAL A 86 -2.89 12.63 -12.96
N ILE A 87 -4.09 12.49 -12.40
CA ILE A 87 -5.14 13.51 -12.47
C ILE A 87 -4.64 14.84 -11.89
N SER A 88 -3.97 14.81 -10.74
CA SER A 88 -3.42 16.02 -10.11
C SER A 88 -2.33 16.69 -10.95
N ALA A 89 -1.47 15.89 -11.60
CA ALA A 89 -0.42 16.39 -12.49
C ALA A 89 -1.02 17.03 -13.76
N THR A 90 -1.98 16.36 -14.39
CA THR A 90 -2.72 16.88 -15.55
C THR A 90 -3.45 18.17 -15.21
N ASN A 91 -4.15 18.21 -14.06
CA ASN A 91 -4.79 19.43 -13.57
C ASN A 91 -3.80 20.58 -13.36
N SER A 92 -2.65 20.30 -12.72
CA SER A 92 -1.61 21.31 -12.49
C SER A 92 -1.07 21.88 -13.79
N TRP A 93 -0.90 21.03 -14.81
CA TRP A 93 -0.47 21.47 -16.14
C TRP A 93 -1.53 22.32 -16.84
N MET A 94 -2.80 21.88 -16.84
CA MET A 94 -3.92 22.65 -17.43
C MET A 94 -4.07 24.02 -16.75
N TYR A 95 -4.02 24.05 -15.41
CA TYR A 95 -4.05 25.29 -14.64
C TYR A 95 -2.88 26.22 -14.99
N ALA A 96 -1.66 25.69 -15.11
CA ALA A 96 -0.50 26.48 -15.51
C ALA A 96 -0.63 27.02 -16.94
N GLN A 97 -1.24 26.26 -17.85
CA GLN A 97 -1.51 26.70 -19.22
C GLN A 97 -2.55 27.83 -19.26
N ASN A 98 -3.60 27.73 -18.44
CA ASN A 98 -4.59 28.79 -18.27
C ASN A 98 -3.95 30.06 -17.72
N ALA A 99 -3.03 29.94 -16.76
CA ALA A 99 -2.33 31.08 -16.15
C ALA A 99 -1.35 31.80 -17.10
N ARG A 100 -0.82 31.13 -18.14
CA ARG A 100 0.14 31.73 -19.10
C ARG A 100 -0.47 32.82 -19.98
N GLY A 101 -1.80 32.91 -20.06
CA GLY A 101 -2.51 33.95 -20.81
C GLY A 101 -2.65 35.28 -20.07
N TYR A 102 -2.29 35.35 -18.78
CA TYR A 102 -2.67 36.47 -17.90
C TYR A 102 -1.46 37.10 -17.19
N ILE A 103 -1.39 38.44 -17.23
CA ILE A 103 -0.48 39.24 -16.39
C ILE A 103 -1.29 39.72 -15.18
N GLY A 104 -1.41 38.88 -14.14
CA GLY A 104 -2.19 39.19 -12.93
C GLY A 104 -3.05 38.01 -12.44
N ALA A 105 -3.93 38.25 -11.46
CA ALA A 105 -4.96 37.28 -11.07
C ALA A 105 -6.14 37.39 -12.05
N PRO A 106 -6.50 36.32 -12.78
CA PRO A 106 -7.59 36.35 -13.76
C PRO A 106 -8.95 36.52 -13.07
N SER A 107 -9.89 37.20 -13.75
CA SER A 107 -11.31 37.23 -13.38
C SER A 107 -11.95 35.84 -13.53
N ASP A 108 -13.15 35.65 -12.96
CA ASP A 108 -13.85 34.36 -13.07
C ASP A 108 -14.22 34.02 -14.53
N GLU A 109 -14.66 35.01 -15.33
CA GLU A 109 -14.88 34.83 -16.78
C GLU A 109 -13.59 34.46 -17.54
N GLU A 110 -12.44 34.97 -17.11
CA GLU A 110 -11.14 34.66 -17.71
C GLU A 110 -10.66 33.25 -17.34
N ARG A 111 -11.03 32.75 -16.16
CA ARG A 111 -10.76 31.36 -15.75
C ARG A 111 -11.56 30.36 -16.56
N GLU A 112 -12.78 30.71 -16.93
CA GLU A 112 -13.68 29.86 -17.73
C GLU A 112 -13.30 29.73 -19.20
N ARG A 113 -12.48 30.65 -19.74
CA ARG A 113 -11.99 30.58 -21.14
C ARG A 113 -10.80 29.63 -21.35
N GLY A 114 -10.26 29.07 -20.27
CA GLY A 114 -9.10 28.19 -20.30
C GLY A 114 -9.42 26.73 -20.66
N MET A 115 -8.41 25.88 -20.65
CA MET A 115 -8.58 24.43 -20.66
C MET A 115 -9.27 24.01 -19.37
N VAL A 116 -10.60 23.83 -19.43
CA VAL A 116 -11.44 23.43 -18.30
C VAL A 116 -12.40 22.34 -18.74
N CYS A 117 -12.46 21.26 -17.96
CA CYS A 117 -13.36 20.14 -18.23
C CYS A 117 -13.76 19.40 -16.94
N THR A 118 -14.86 18.66 -17.01
CA THR A 118 -15.18 17.58 -16.08
C THR A 118 -14.29 16.37 -16.39
N PHE A 119 -14.20 15.43 -15.45
CA PHE A 119 -13.45 14.19 -15.67
C PHE A 119 -14.01 13.06 -14.82
N SER A 120 -14.31 11.93 -15.45
CA SER A 120 -14.76 10.71 -14.79
C SER A 120 -14.05 9.50 -15.36
N ALA A 121 -13.51 8.64 -14.50
CA ALA A 121 -12.81 7.44 -14.91
C ALA A 121 -13.16 6.24 -14.04
N MET A 122 -13.10 5.06 -14.65
CA MET A 122 -13.15 3.78 -13.96
C MET A 122 -11.92 2.95 -14.30
N VAL A 123 -11.36 2.30 -13.28
CA VAL A 123 -10.32 1.28 -13.45
C VAL A 123 -10.83 -0.04 -12.87
N PHE A 124 -10.91 -1.06 -13.73
CA PHE A 124 -11.28 -2.41 -13.37
C PHE A 124 -10.02 -3.23 -13.12
N LYS A 125 -9.81 -3.66 -11.89
CA LYS A 125 -8.63 -4.42 -11.52
C LYS A 125 -8.99 -5.53 -10.56
N SER A 126 -8.55 -6.74 -10.90
CA SER A 126 -8.92 -7.96 -10.23
C SER A 126 -10.46 -8.00 -10.05
N ARG A 127 -10.98 -8.10 -8.82
CA ARG A 127 -12.42 -8.12 -8.50
C ARG A 127 -12.98 -6.78 -8.01
N SER A 128 -12.39 -5.66 -8.40
CA SER A 128 -12.86 -4.33 -7.99
C SER A 128 -12.87 -3.33 -9.13
N ALA A 129 -13.79 -2.37 -9.03
CA ALA A 129 -13.79 -1.16 -9.83
C ALA A 129 -13.44 0.05 -8.94
N HIS A 130 -12.53 0.88 -9.43
CA HIS A 130 -12.08 2.11 -8.79
C HIS A 130 -12.59 3.29 -9.61
N LEU A 131 -13.40 4.14 -8.99
CA LEU A 131 -14.05 5.28 -9.61
C LEU A 131 -13.32 6.56 -9.20
N PHE A 132 -13.09 7.44 -10.16
CA PHE A 132 -12.53 8.78 -9.97
C PHE A 132 -13.45 9.78 -10.63
N HIS A 133 -13.89 10.80 -9.90
CA HIS A 133 -14.91 11.73 -10.40
C HIS A 133 -14.61 13.18 -10.03
N ILE A 134 -14.78 14.07 -11.01
CA ILE A 134 -14.67 15.52 -10.92
C ILE A 134 -15.72 16.12 -11.86
N GLY A 135 -16.66 16.89 -11.32
CA GLY A 135 -17.71 17.56 -12.11
C GLY A 135 -19.08 16.92 -11.93
N ASP A 136 -19.80 16.70 -13.01
CA ASP A 136 -21.21 16.29 -13.00
C ASP A 136 -21.56 15.14 -13.95
N ALA A 137 -20.57 14.59 -14.66
CA ALA A 137 -20.73 13.32 -15.36
C ALA A 137 -21.21 12.19 -14.42
N ARG A 138 -22.04 11.29 -14.94
CA ARG A 138 -22.64 10.21 -14.15
C ARG A 138 -21.94 8.89 -14.42
N ILE A 139 -21.44 8.25 -13.37
CA ILE A 139 -21.07 6.84 -13.38
C ILE A 139 -22.15 6.05 -12.64
N ALA A 140 -22.68 5.01 -13.27
CA ALA A 140 -23.71 4.17 -12.67
C ALA A 140 -23.53 2.69 -12.98
N ARG A 141 -24.05 1.83 -12.09
CA ARG A 141 -24.12 0.38 -12.28
C ARG A 141 -25.53 -0.01 -12.69
N ILE A 142 -25.66 -0.77 -13.79
CA ILE A 142 -26.92 -1.30 -14.29
C ILE A 142 -27.10 -2.71 -13.71
N ALA A 143 -28.22 -2.94 -13.02
CA ALA A 143 -28.57 -4.22 -12.42
C ALA A 143 -30.01 -4.61 -12.83
N GLY A 144 -30.13 -5.40 -13.89
CA GLY A 144 -31.44 -5.68 -14.49
C GLY A 144 -32.07 -4.39 -15.04
N ASN A 145 -33.24 -4.01 -14.52
CA ASN A 145 -33.96 -2.80 -14.95
C ASN A 145 -33.73 -1.59 -14.03
N SER A 146 -32.81 -1.67 -13.07
CA SER A 146 -32.49 -0.55 -12.18
C SER A 146 -31.06 -0.04 -12.40
N ILE A 147 -30.87 1.24 -12.08
CA ILE A 147 -29.57 1.90 -12.12
C ILE A 147 -29.22 2.35 -10.70
N GLU A 148 -28.02 1.97 -10.25
CA GLU A 148 -27.41 2.52 -9.04
C GLU A 148 -26.40 3.59 -9.46
N THR A 149 -26.71 4.86 -9.20
CA THR A 149 -25.77 5.96 -9.43
C THR A 149 -24.65 5.91 -8.39
N LEU A 150 -23.40 5.98 -8.87
CA LEU A 150 -22.20 5.82 -8.05
C LEU A 150 -21.44 7.12 -7.80
N THR A 151 -21.73 8.17 -8.57
CA THR A 151 -21.17 9.53 -8.43
C THR A 151 -22.20 10.52 -7.90
N GLU A 152 -21.75 11.60 -7.28
CA GLU A 152 -22.58 12.73 -6.86
C GLU A 152 -22.22 13.94 -7.73
N ALA A 153 -23.23 14.60 -8.31
CA ALA A 153 -23.00 15.73 -9.21
C ALA A 153 -22.58 17.00 -8.45
N HIS A 154 -21.45 17.59 -8.80
CA HIS A 154 -20.93 18.82 -8.19
C HIS A 154 -21.50 20.07 -8.86
N ARG A 155 -22.79 20.34 -8.67
CA ARG A 155 -23.49 21.53 -9.19
C ARG A 155 -23.90 22.49 -8.07
N VAL A 156 -23.57 23.77 -8.21
CA VAL A 156 -23.99 24.84 -7.29
C VAL A 156 -25.17 25.58 -7.91
N HIS A 157 -26.34 25.50 -7.27
CA HIS A 157 -27.54 26.20 -7.71
C HIS A 157 -27.57 27.60 -7.10
N LEU A 158 -27.44 28.63 -7.94
CA LEU A 158 -27.68 30.01 -7.52
C LEU A 158 -29.17 30.33 -7.74
N GLY A 159 -29.77 31.05 -6.80
CA GLY A 159 -31.17 31.46 -6.91
C GLY A 159 -31.40 32.24 -8.21
N GLY A 160 -32.30 31.75 -9.08
CA GLY A 160 -32.54 32.31 -10.41
C GLY A 160 -32.57 31.28 -11.54
N GLY A 161 -32.20 30.03 -11.28
CA GLY A 161 -32.24 28.94 -12.28
C GLY A 161 -30.92 28.66 -12.98
N GLU A 162 -29.84 29.36 -12.60
CA GLU A 162 -28.49 29.09 -13.10
C GLU A 162 -27.75 28.13 -12.16
N SER A 163 -27.22 27.04 -12.72
CA SER A 163 -26.38 26.05 -12.04
C SER A 163 -24.96 26.19 -12.55
N TYR A 164 -23.99 26.37 -11.65
CA TYR A 164 -22.57 26.43 -12.00
C TYR A 164 -21.84 25.15 -11.56
N LEU A 165 -20.80 24.76 -12.30
CA LEU A 165 -19.98 23.60 -11.98
C LEU A 165 -19.10 23.87 -10.75
N GLY A 166 -19.39 23.19 -9.64
CA GLY A 166 -18.68 23.37 -8.37
C GLY A 166 -17.25 22.82 -8.36
N ARG A 167 -16.93 21.86 -9.24
CA ARG A 167 -15.60 21.24 -9.37
C ARG A 167 -15.27 20.92 -10.83
N ALA A 168 -14.12 21.38 -11.30
CA ALA A 168 -13.60 21.05 -12.64
C ALA A 168 -12.07 21.01 -12.65
N MET A 169 -11.51 20.26 -13.61
CA MET A 169 -10.08 20.28 -13.88
C MET A 169 -9.69 21.59 -14.58
N GLY A 170 -8.50 22.12 -14.25
CA GLY A 170 -7.93 23.32 -14.87
C GLY A 170 -8.35 24.65 -14.23
N VAL A 171 -9.36 24.66 -13.34
CA VAL A 171 -9.83 25.87 -12.65
C VAL A 171 -8.89 26.29 -11.52
N ASN A 172 -8.52 25.35 -10.67
CA ASN A 172 -7.69 25.57 -9.49
C ASN A 172 -6.39 24.77 -9.57
N ARG A 173 -5.35 25.22 -8.88
CA ARG A 173 -4.06 24.52 -8.81
C ARG A 173 -4.18 23.10 -8.25
N HIS A 174 -5.04 22.94 -7.25
CA HIS A 174 -5.39 21.65 -6.68
C HIS A 174 -6.82 21.32 -7.03
N VAL A 175 -7.08 20.07 -7.39
CA VAL A 175 -8.41 19.55 -7.68
C VAL A 175 -8.74 18.49 -6.65
N GLU A 176 -9.95 18.55 -6.12
CA GLU A 176 -10.47 17.53 -5.23
C GLU A 176 -11.06 16.40 -6.09
N ILE A 177 -10.65 15.17 -5.80
CA ILE A 177 -10.98 14.00 -6.61
C ILE A 177 -11.82 13.07 -5.73
N ASP A 178 -13.08 12.87 -6.11
CA ASP A 178 -13.90 11.87 -5.44
C ASP A 178 -13.41 10.50 -5.84
N TYR A 179 -13.16 9.65 -4.83
CA TYR A 179 -12.72 8.28 -5.01
C TYR A 179 -13.68 7.32 -4.34
N ARG A 180 -14.14 6.33 -5.11
CA ARG A 180 -14.95 5.23 -4.58
C ARG A 180 -14.43 3.90 -5.12
N ARG A 181 -14.40 2.90 -4.26
CA ARG A 181 -14.04 1.53 -4.61
C ARG A 181 -15.24 0.62 -4.38
N ILE A 182 -15.55 -0.21 -5.37
CA ILE A 182 -16.65 -1.18 -5.30
C ILE A 182 -16.18 -2.57 -5.75
N ALA A 183 -16.81 -3.60 -5.21
CA ALA A 183 -16.63 -4.97 -5.69
C ALA A 183 -17.42 -5.17 -7.00
N VAL A 184 -16.90 -6.02 -7.90
CA VAL A 184 -17.56 -6.35 -9.17
C VAL A 184 -17.79 -7.84 -9.32
N GLN A 185 -18.80 -8.20 -10.11
CA GLN A 185 -19.17 -9.57 -10.45
C GLN A 185 -19.23 -9.74 -11.98
N PRO A 186 -18.98 -10.95 -12.51
CA PRO A 186 -19.21 -11.23 -13.92
C PRO A 186 -20.66 -10.92 -14.29
N GLY A 187 -20.87 -10.21 -15.40
CA GLY A 187 -22.16 -9.73 -15.86
C GLY A 187 -22.52 -8.31 -15.39
N ASP A 188 -21.81 -7.72 -14.42
CA ASP A 188 -22.04 -6.32 -14.05
C ASP A 188 -21.81 -5.40 -15.26
N ILE A 189 -22.72 -4.45 -15.49
CA ILE A 189 -22.61 -3.42 -16.53
C ILE A 189 -22.50 -2.05 -15.87
N PHE A 190 -21.52 -1.26 -16.29
CA PHE A 190 -21.31 0.12 -15.86
C PHE A 190 -21.56 1.08 -17.02
N ALA A 191 -22.19 2.21 -16.72
CA ALA A 191 -22.47 3.28 -17.66
C ALA A 191 -21.86 4.59 -17.19
N LEU A 192 -21.06 5.22 -18.07
CA LEU A 192 -20.52 6.56 -17.92
C LEU A 192 -21.22 7.45 -18.94
N THR A 193 -21.84 8.54 -18.48
CA THR A 193 -22.65 9.42 -19.34
C THR A 193 -22.43 10.89 -19.00
N THR A 194 -22.43 11.75 -20.02
CA THR A 194 -22.48 13.21 -19.87
C THR A 194 -23.91 13.70 -19.61
N ASP A 195 -24.05 14.91 -19.09
CA ASP A 195 -25.33 15.50 -18.69
C ASP A 195 -26.33 15.61 -19.84
N GLY A 196 -25.83 15.89 -21.05
CA GLY A 196 -26.60 15.86 -22.29
C GLY A 196 -27.38 14.56 -22.53
N VAL A 197 -26.92 13.44 -21.97
CA VAL A 197 -27.65 12.16 -22.04
C VAL A 197 -28.55 11.99 -20.83
N HIS A 198 -27.97 12.13 -19.65
CA HIS A 198 -28.54 11.54 -18.45
C HIS A 198 -29.57 12.44 -17.78
N GLU A 199 -29.59 13.74 -18.09
CA GLU A 199 -30.65 14.66 -17.66
C GLU A 199 -31.92 14.53 -18.51
N PHE A 200 -31.82 13.95 -19.71
CA PHE A 200 -32.91 13.84 -20.67
C PHE A 200 -33.54 12.45 -20.75
N LEU A 201 -32.89 11.44 -20.16
CA LEU A 201 -33.39 10.07 -20.14
C LEU A 201 -33.64 9.57 -18.72
N PRO A 202 -34.78 8.90 -18.46
CA PRO A 202 -34.99 8.22 -17.20
C PRO A 202 -34.11 6.97 -17.10
N ASP A 203 -33.68 6.64 -15.89
CA ASP A 203 -32.81 5.48 -15.61
C ASP A 203 -33.36 4.16 -16.19
N ALA A 204 -34.69 3.98 -16.17
CA ALA A 204 -35.34 2.80 -16.75
C ALA A 204 -35.06 2.65 -18.26
N ALA A 205 -35.07 3.75 -19.03
CA ALA A 205 -34.82 3.70 -20.47
C ALA A 205 -33.37 3.31 -20.79
N ILE A 206 -32.41 3.79 -19.98
CA ILE A 206 -31.00 3.42 -20.11
C ILE A 206 -30.81 1.93 -19.79
N ALA A 207 -31.43 1.43 -18.72
CA ALA A 207 -31.36 0.02 -18.34
C ALA A 207 -32.02 -0.90 -19.37
N GLU A 208 -33.19 -0.52 -19.91
CA GLU A 208 -33.88 -1.25 -20.96
C GLU A 208 -33.05 -1.35 -22.24
N ALA A 209 -32.41 -0.24 -22.66
CA ALA A 209 -31.52 -0.24 -23.82
C ALA A 209 -30.34 -1.21 -23.63
N ALA A 210 -29.74 -1.23 -22.44
CA ALA A 210 -28.63 -2.14 -22.11
C ALA A 210 -29.03 -3.61 -22.07
N ALA A 211 -30.28 -3.93 -21.72
CA ALA A 211 -30.80 -5.29 -21.72
C ALA A 211 -31.23 -5.78 -23.12
N ALA A 212 -31.51 -4.87 -24.06
CA ALA A 212 -32.10 -5.22 -25.36
C ALA A 212 -31.09 -5.70 -26.42
N ASN A 213 -29.80 -5.45 -26.25
CA ASN A 213 -28.78 -5.78 -27.25
C ASN A 213 -27.43 -6.10 -26.60
N ASP A 214 -26.79 -7.19 -27.06
CA ASP A 214 -25.48 -7.62 -26.55
C ASP A 214 -24.31 -6.75 -27.07
N ASN A 215 -24.50 -6.07 -28.21
CA ASN A 215 -23.52 -5.17 -28.81
C ASN A 215 -23.57 -3.81 -28.12
N LEU A 216 -22.60 -3.57 -27.23
CA LEU A 216 -22.55 -2.38 -26.39
C LEU A 216 -22.36 -1.07 -27.16
N ASP A 217 -21.68 -1.06 -28.32
CA ASP A 217 -21.58 0.15 -29.16
C ASP A 217 -22.95 0.55 -29.71
N SER A 218 -23.73 -0.45 -30.12
CA SER A 218 -25.11 -0.23 -30.59
C SER A 218 -26.01 0.27 -29.47
N VAL A 219 -25.85 -0.27 -28.25
CA VAL A 219 -26.56 0.21 -27.06
C VAL A 219 -26.19 1.67 -26.76
N ALA A 220 -24.90 2.00 -26.71
CA ALA A 220 -24.43 3.35 -26.44
C ALA A 220 -25.01 4.37 -27.44
N ARG A 221 -25.06 4.00 -28.72
CA ARG A 221 -25.68 4.81 -29.77
C ARG A 221 -27.19 4.98 -29.58
N ILE A 222 -27.91 3.90 -29.26
CA ILE A 222 -29.36 3.96 -29.01
C ILE A 222 -29.67 4.90 -27.84
N ILE A 223 -28.90 4.84 -26.76
CA ILE A 223 -29.07 5.73 -25.60
C ILE A 223 -28.84 7.19 -26.02
N ALA A 224 -27.76 7.49 -26.75
CA ALA A 224 -27.49 8.85 -27.19
C ALA A 224 -28.56 9.38 -28.17
N GLU A 225 -28.98 8.59 -29.16
CA GLU A 225 -30.03 8.95 -30.11
C GLU A 225 -31.38 9.17 -29.42
N ALA A 226 -31.70 8.39 -28.37
CA ALA A 226 -32.89 8.58 -27.56
C ALA A 226 -32.86 9.90 -26.76
N ALA A 227 -31.71 10.28 -26.20
CA ALA A 227 -31.54 11.56 -25.50
C ALA A 227 -31.70 12.75 -26.46
N LEU A 228 -31.17 12.65 -27.68
CA LEU A 228 -31.37 13.65 -28.72
C LEU A 228 -32.85 13.77 -29.10
N ALA A 229 -33.55 12.63 -29.28
CA ALA A 229 -34.98 12.61 -29.57
C ALA A 229 -35.84 13.16 -28.41
N ALA A 230 -35.36 13.04 -27.17
CA ALA A 230 -35.97 13.63 -25.97
C ALA A 230 -35.71 15.15 -25.85
N GLY A 231 -34.95 15.75 -26.78
CA GLY A 231 -34.77 17.20 -26.90
C GLY A 231 -33.46 17.74 -26.36
N SER A 232 -32.47 16.88 -26.05
CA SER A 232 -31.16 17.32 -25.61
C SER A 232 -30.49 18.27 -26.61
N GLN A 233 -29.94 19.37 -26.10
CA GLN A 233 -29.23 20.38 -26.89
C GLN A 233 -27.71 20.34 -26.67
N ASP A 234 -27.22 19.36 -25.91
CA ASP A 234 -25.80 19.24 -25.55
C ASP A 234 -25.07 18.18 -26.42
N ASN A 235 -23.76 18.06 -26.20
CA ASN A 235 -22.98 16.92 -26.64
C ASN A 235 -23.44 15.67 -25.90
N LEU A 236 -23.38 14.53 -26.59
CA LEU A 236 -23.96 13.28 -26.12
C LEU A 236 -22.88 12.22 -26.12
N THR A 237 -22.43 11.83 -24.93
CA THR A 237 -21.41 10.79 -24.77
C THR A 237 -21.88 9.72 -23.81
N VAL A 238 -21.78 8.47 -24.27
CA VAL A 238 -22.12 7.26 -23.53
C VAL A 238 -20.98 6.27 -23.66
N GLN A 239 -20.49 5.76 -22.54
CA GLN A 239 -19.53 4.66 -22.50
C GLN A 239 -20.04 3.57 -21.56
N LEU A 240 -20.03 2.33 -22.03
CA LEU A 240 -20.51 1.14 -21.33
C LEU A 240 -19.36 0.15 -21.14
N ALA A 241 -19.30 -0.48 -19.97
CA ALA A 241 -18.36 -1.56 -19.70
C ALA A 241 -19.06 -2.72 -18.99
N ARG A 242 -18.98 -3.92 -19.58
CA ARG A 242 -19.51 -5.16 -19.00
C ARG A 242 -18.37 -6.05 -18.54
N ILE A 243 -18.47 -6.56 -17.31
CA ILE A 243 -17.50 -7.52 -16.77
C ILE A 243 -17.74 -8.90 -17.39
N ASP A 244 -16.81 -9.41 -18.19
CA ASP A 244 -16.96 -10.73 -18.83
C ASP A 244 -16.35 -11.83 -17.96
N THR A 245 -15.10 -11.65 -17.51
CA THR A 245 -14.41 -12.59 -16.62
C THR A 245 -13.64 -11.87 -15.54
N LEU A 246 -13.48 -12.53 -14.40
CA LEU A 246 -12.70 -12.05 -13.25
C LEU A 246 -11.72 -13.13 -12.80
N PRO A 247 -10.54 -12.75 -12.28
CA PRO A 247 -9.57 -13.69 -11.72
C PRO A 247 -10.02 -14.22 -10.36
N ASP A 248 -9.43 -15.36 -9.97
CA ASP A 248 -9.59 -15.98 -8.66
C ASP A 248 -8.84 -15.18 -7.57
N GLY A 249 -7.75 -14.47 -7.90
CA GLY A 249 -6.98 -13.62 -6.98
C GLY A 249 -5.98 -12.66 -7.67
N ALA A 250 -5.65 -11.52 -7.03
CA ALA A 250 -4.92 -10.40 -7.64
C ALA A 250 -3.40 -10.60 -7.85
N ILE A 251 -2.74 -11.40 -7.00
CA ILE A 251 -1.30 -11.69 -7.14
C ILE A 251 -1.06 -12.78 -8.20
N ASP A 252 -2.03 -13.67 -8.40
CA ASP A 252 -1.97 -14.71 -9.43
C ASP A 252 -1.86 -14.11 -10.83
N ASP A 253 -2.43 -12.93 -11.08
CA ASP A 253 -2.32 -12.26 -12.37
C ASP A 253 -0.89 -11.75 -12.64
N LEU A 254 -0.18 -11.27 -11.61
CA LEU A 254 1.12 -10.60 -11.76
C LEU A 254 2.29 -11.57 -11.85
N ILE A 255 2.19 -12.66 -11.10
CA ILE A 255 3.23 -13.68 -11.00
C ILE A 255 2.83 -14.92 -11.83
N GLY A 256 1.64 -14.93 -12.44
CA GLY A 256 0.99 -16.08 -13.07
C GLY A 256 1.87 -16.89 -14.02
N ASP A 257 2.65 -16.23 -14.87
CA ASP A 257 3.57 -16.92 -15.80
C ASP A 257 4.67 -17.71 -15.07
N GLN A 258 5.15 -17.19 -13.94
CA GLN A 258 6.16 -17.87 -13.11
C GLN A 258 5.54 -18.87 -12.15
N VAL A 259 4.33 -18.61 -11.64
CA VAL A 259 3.55 -19.58 -10.83
C VAL A 259 3.19 -20.81 -11.66
N ALA A 260 3.02 -20.66 -12.98
CA ALA A 260 2.76 -21.77 -13.89
C ALA A 260 4.00 -22.66 -14.16
N LEU A 261 5.21 -22.19 -13.83
CA LEU A 261 6.42 -23.01 -13.96
C LEU A 261 6.42 -24.11 -12.89
N PRO A 262 6.94 -25.31 -13.21
CA PRO A 262 7.11 -26.34 -12.20
C PRO A 262 8.02 -25.84 -11.06
N PRO A 263 7.75 -26.24 -9.81
CA PRO A 263 8.60 -25.87 -8.68
C PRO A 263 10.03 -26.36 -8.91
N ALA A 264 11.03 -25.54 -8.54
CA ALA A 264 12.41 -25.97 -8.60
C ALA A 264 12.65 -27.16 -7.66
N PRO A 265 13.39 -28.18 -8.09
CA PRO A 265 13.71 -29.33 -7.24
C PRO A 265 14.69 -28.93 -6.14
N ARG A 266 14.83 -29.81 -5.13
CA ARG A 266 15.93 -29.71 -4.16
C ARG A 266 17.27 -29.80 -4.90
N LEU A 267 18.24 -29.00 -4.47
CA LEU A 267 19.54 -28.87 -5.13
C LEU A 267 20.68 -29.39 -4.26
N GLU A 268 21.75 -29.85 -4.90
CA GLU A 268 22.93 -30.38 -4.22
C GLU A 268 24.18 -29.50 -4.47
N PRO A 269 25.10 -29.38 -3.48
CA PRO A 269 26.40 -28.75 -3.71
C PRO A 269 27.15 -29.34 -4.90
N GLY A 270 27.68 -28.49 -5.77
CA GLY A 270 28.36 -28.88 -7.02
C GLY A 270 27.42 -29.05 -8.23
N GLN A 271 26.11 -29.11 -8.02
CA GLN A 271 25.12 -29.16 -9.11
C GLN A 271 25.09 -27.85 -9.90
N THR A 272 24.79 -27.96 -11.20
CA THR A 272 24.42 -26.80 -12.02
C THR A 272 22.90 -26.74 -12.17
N PHE A 273 22.30 -25.59 -11.89
CA PHE A 273 20.86 -25.34 -12.02
C PHE A 273 20.63 -24.00 -12.70
N GLU A 274 19.94 -24.00 -13.86
CA GLU A 274 19.54 -22.79 -14.62
C GLU A 274 20.62 -21.69 -14.75
N GLY A 275 21.87 -22.07 -15.00
CA GLY A 275 22.99 -21.13 -15.14
C GLY A 275 23.73 -20.82 -13.84
N TYR A 276 23.28 -21.34 -12.70
CA TYR A 276 23.94 -21.21 -11.41
C TYR A 276 24.71 -22.48 -11.04
N SER A 277 25.89 -22.31 -10.44
CA SER A 277 26.64 -23.39 -9.81
C SER A 277 26.39 -23.37 -8.31
N ILE A 278 25.75 -24.40 -7.77
CA ILE A 278 25.42 -24.48 -6.35
C ILE A 278 26.69 -24.74 -5.56
N LEU A 279 26.98 -23.90 -4.56
CA LEU A 279 28.19 -24.00 -3.75
C LEU A 279 27.93 -24.73 -2.44
N ARG A 280 26.88 -24.34 -1.71
CA ARG A 280 26.46 -24.98 -0.44
C ARG A 280 25.06 -24.56 -0.04
N GLU A 281 24.41 -25.32 0.84
CA GLU A 281 23.17 -24.92 1.50
C GLU A 281 23.47 -23.81 2.53
N LEU A 282 22.64 -22.77 2.57
CA LEU A 282 22.66 -21.68 3.56
C LEU A 282 21.64 -21.93 4.66
N HIS A 283 20.43 -22.36 4.27
CA HIS A 283 19.33 -22.62 5.19
C HIS A 283 18.41 -23.70 4.63
N SER A 284 17.90 -24.54 5.52
CA SER A 284 16.95 -25.60 5.22
C SER A 284 15.75 -25.41 6.14
N GLY A 285 14.64 -24.92 5.60
CA GLY A 285 13.42 -24.63 6.36
C GLY A 285 12.24 -25.43 5.85
N SER A 286 11.12 -25.40 6.60
CA SER A 286 9.90 -26.14 6.21
C SER A 286 9.31 -25.65 4.89
N ARG A 287 9.40 -24.35 4.58
CA ARG A 287 8.81 -23.76 3.36
C ARG A 287 9.76 -23.72 2.17
N SER A 288 11.06 -23.58 2.43
CA SER A 288 12.04 -23.35 1.37
C SER A 288 13.44 -23.76 1.78
N HIS A 289 14.24 -24.10 0.78
CA HIS A 289 15.68 -24.27 0.91
C HIS A 289 16.40 -23.08 0.27
N VAL A 290 17.42 -22.55 0.95
CA VAL A 290 18.24 -21.44 0.47
C VAL A 290 19.66 -21.93 0.23
N TYR A 291 20.20 -21.67 -0.95
CA TYR A 291 21.53 -22.07 -1.36
C TYR A 291 22.39 -20.87 -1.70
N LEU A 292 23.68 -20.95 -1.36
CA LEU A 292 24.69 -20.08 -1.93
C LEU A 292 25.08 -20.66 -3.27
N ALA A 293 24.97 -19.86 -4.32
CA ALA A 293 25.35 -20.25 -5.67
C ALA A 293 26.27 -19.19 -6.31
N ARG A 294 26.92 -19.60 -7.40
CA ARG A 294 27.69 -18.71 -8.27
C ARG A 294 26.97 -18.58 -9.61
N ASP A 295 26.67 -17.35 -10.03
CA ASP A 295 26.19 -17.09 -11.39
C ASP A 295 27.33 -17.41 -12.38
N LYS A 296 27.08 -18.32 -13.33
CA LYS A 296 28.11 -18.69 -14.33
C LYS A 296 28.36 -17.60 -15.36
N ALA A 297 27.48 -16.61 -15.48
CA ALA A 297 27.59 -15.56 -16.48
C ALA A 297 28.60 -14.46 -16.08
N ASP A 298 28.69 -14.10 -14.79
CA ASP A 298 29.60 -13.07 -14.29
C ASP A 298 30.44 -13.48 -13.07
N GLY A 299 30.21 -14.67 -12.51
CA GLY A 299 30.95 -15.20 -11.37
C GLY A 299 30.49 -14.66 -10.00
N SER A 300 29.45 -13.83 -9.96
CA SER A 300 28.93 -13.26 -8.71
C SER A 300 28.33 -14.33 -7.79
N LYS A 301 28.36 -14.09 -6.47
CA LYS A 301 27.68 -14.93 -5.47
C LYS A 301 26.23 -14.48 -5.34
N VAL A 302 25.31 -15.43 -5.39
CA VAL A 302 23.86 -15.20 -5.26
C VAL A 302 23.26 -16.15 -4.21
N ALA A 303 22.15 -15.74 -3.61
CA ALA A 303 21.32 -16.60 -2.79
C ALA A 303 20.13 -17.09 -3.65
N LEU A 304 19.97 -18.41 -3.74
CA LEU A 304 18.93 -19.05 -4.52
C LEU A 304 17.96 -19.75 -3.57
N LYS A 305 16.69 -19.35 -3.59
CA LYS A 305 15.63 -19.93 -2.76
C LYS A 305 14.71 -20.77 -3.63
N VAL A 306 14.53 -22.04 -3.27
CA VAL A 306 13.61 -23.00 -3.91
C VAL A 306 12.56 -23.44 -2.91
N PRO A 307 11.33 -23.79 -3.35
CA PRO A 307 10.32 -24.31 -2.45
C PRO A 307 10.77 -25.65 -1.85
N ALA A 308 10.36 -25.93 -0.61
CA ALA A 308 10.54 -27.25 -0.03
C ALA A 308 9.62 -28.26 -0.74
N THR A 309 10.07 -29.51 -0.90
CA THR A 309 9.35 -30.54 -1.68
C THR A 309 7.90 -30.73 -1.23
N GLU A 310 7.63 -30.65 0.06
CA GLU A 310 6.31 -30.82 0.67
C GLU A 310 5.35 -29.66 0.35
N HIS A 311 5.89 -28.46 0.10
CA HIS A 311 5.14 -27.23 -0.19
C HIS A 311 5.23 -26.81 -1.66
N ALA A 312 5.93 -27.59 -2.49
CA ALA A 312 6.16 -27.29 -3.89
C ALA A 312 4.87 -27.21 -4.74
N GLN A 313 3.77 -27.81 -4.26
CA GLN A 313 2.46 -27.80 -4.89
C GLN A 313 1.47 -26.82 -4.21
N ASP A 314 1.89 -26.13 -3.16
CA ASP A 314 1.07 -25.16 -2.44
C ASP A 314 1.13 -23.80 -3.17
N PRO A 315 0.00 -23.32 -3.76
CA PRO A 315 -0.01 -22.06 -4.49
C PRO A 315 0.38 -20.85 -3.62
N ALA A 316 -0.01 -20.83 -2.33
CA ALA A 316 0.28 -19.72 -1.43
C ALA A 316 1.79 -19.62 -1.14
N GLN A 317 2.46 -20.76 -0.96
CA GLN A 317 3.91 -20.81 -0.76
C GLN A 317 4.68 -20.43 -2.02
N MET A 318 4.20 -20.87 -3.19
CA MET A 318 4.80 -20.49 -4.47
C MET A 318 4.68 -18.98 -4.70
N GLN A 319 3.51 -18.43 -4.42
CA GLN A 319 3.23 -17.01 -4.51
C GLN A 319 4.10 -16.20 -3.55
N ALA A 320 4.30 -16.65 -2.31
CA ALA A 320 5.19 -16.03 -1.34
C ALA A 320 6.65 -16.02 -1.84
N LEU A 321 7.13 -17.15 -2.36
CA LEU A 321 8.49 -17.26 -2.90
C LEU A 321 8.77 -16.25 -4.03
N LEU A 322 7.82 -16.10 -4.94
CA LEU A 322 7.97 -15.23 -6.11
C LEU A 322 7.72 -13.76 -5.77
N LEU A 323 6.84 -13.48 -4.80
CA LEU A 323 6.62 -12.14 -4.26
C LEU A 323 7.92 -11.56 -3.67
N GLU A 324 8.71 -12.40 -3.00
CA GLU A 324 9.98 -11.98 -2.41
C GLU A 324 10.92 -11.36 -3.45
N GLU A 325 11.13 -12.04 -4.58
CA GLU A 325 11.95 -11.52 -5.67
C GLU A 325 11.32 -10.26 -6.29
N TRP A 326 10.00 -10.28 -6.48
CA TRP A 326 9.27 -9.18 -7.07
C TRP A 326 9.43 -7.86 -6.28
N VAL A 327 9.39 -7.95 -4.95
CA VAL A 327 9.66 -6.83 -4.03
C VAL A 327 11.12 -6.40 -4.12
N ALA A 328 12.06 -7.35 -4.04
CA ALA A 328 13.50 -7.08 -4.07
C ALA A 328 13.97 -6.44 -5.39
N ARG A 329 13.26 -6.64 -6.50
CA ARG A 329 13.55 -5.99 -7.80
C ARG A 329 13.18 -4.51 -7.83
N ARG A 330 12.18 -4.11 -7.05
CA ARG A 330 11.56 -2.77 -7.14
C ARG A 330 12.11 -1.78 -6.12
N ILE A 331 12.92 -2.25 -5.18
CA ILE A 331 13.48 -1.42 -4.12
C ILE A 331 14.98 -1.30 -4.32
N SER A 332 15.45 -0.06 -4.44
CA SER A 332 16.87 0.27 -4.40
C SER A 332 17.13 1.04 -3.12
N ASN A 333 17.66 0.36 -2.11
CA ASN A 333 18.03 0.94 -0.83
C ASN A 333 19.15 0.08 -0.19
N PRO A 334 20.18 0.67 0.44
CA PRO A 334 21.27 -0.08 1.08
C PRO A 334 20.81 -1.05 2.18
N HIS A 335 19.66 -0.80 2.79
CA HIS A 335 19.11 -1.58 3.91
C HIS A 335 18.02 -2.56 3.48
N VAL A 336 17.89 -2.84 2.18
CA VAL A 336 16.92 -3.81 1.63
C VAL A 336 17.66 -4.72 0.66
N LEU A 337 17.42 -6.03 0.79
CA LEU A 337 17.98 -7.04 -0.10
C LEU A 337 17.64 -6.75 -1.58
N LYS A 338 18.66 -6.83 -2.44
CA LYS A 338 18.50 -6.64 -3.87
C LYS A 338 18.28 -7.96 -4.60
N ALA A 339 17.39 -7.97 -5.59
CA ALA A 339 17.26 -9.09 -6.51
C ALA A 339 18.50 -9.22 -7.43
N ALA A 340 18.88 -10.45 -7.76
CA ALA A 340 19.91 -10.69 -8.76
C ALA A 340 19.36 -10.46 -10.18
N PRO A 341 20.16 -10.11 -11.19
CA PRO A 341 19.69 -10.05 -12.58
C PRO A 341 19.17 -11.41 -13.07
N ILE A 342 18.00 -11.47 -13.69
CA ILE A 342 17.57 -12.67 -14.43
C ILE A 342 18.27 -12.66 -15.79
N ARG A 343 18.88 -13.79 -16.16
CA ARG A 343 19.49 -13.99 -17.47
C ARG A 343 18.84 -15.19 -18.16
N GLY A 344 18.02 -14.92 -19.17
CA GLY A 344 17.32 -15.96 -19.95
C GLY A 344 15.95 -16.35 -19.41
N ALA A 345 15.30 -17.29 -20.10
CA ALA A 345 13.99 -17.81 -19.72
C ALA A 345 14.13 -18.88 -18.62
N ARG A 346 13.30 -18.77 -17.57
CA ARG A 346 13.21 -19.76 -16.49
C ARG A 346 12.44 -20.99 -16.94
N ARG A 347 12.82 -22.16 -16.42
CA ARG A 347 12.05 -23.41 -16.59
C ARG A 347 11.39 -23.87 -15.30
N HIS A 348 11.82 -23.34 -14.17
CA HIS A 348 11.25 -23.62 -12.85
C HIS A 348 10.96 -22.34 -12.08
N ALA A 349 10.09 -22.43 -11.09
CA ALA A 349 9.83 -21.36 -10.13
C ALA A 349 10.85 -21.38 -8.98
N TYR A 350 11.59 -20.29 -8.82
CA TYR A 350 12.57 -20.04 -7.76
C TYR A 350 12.84 -18.53 -7.64
N SER A 351 13.41 -18.10 -6.51
CA SER A 351 13.83 -16.72 -6.27
C SER A 351 15.35 -16.62 -6.25
N VAL A 352 15.89 -15.54 -6.81
CA VAL A 352 17.34 -15.23 -6.79
C VAL A 352 17.60 -13.81 -6.33
N THR A 353 18.41 -13.69 -5.28
CA THR A 353 18.82 -12.42 -4.70
C THR A 353 20.34 -12.33 -4.61
N GLU A 354 20.86 -11.13 -4.35
CA GLU A 354 22.27 -10.99 -4.00
C GLU A 354 22.60 -11.81 -2.73
N TYR A 355 23.81 -12.35 -2.66
CA TYR A 355 24.27 -12.94 -1.41
C TYR A 355 24.82 -11.84 -0.49
N VAL A 356 24.18 -11.64 0.66
CA VAL A 356 24.67 -10.73 1.71
C VAL A 356 25.60 -11.51 2.64
N GLU A 357 26.87 -11.13 2.69
CA GLU A 357 27.86 -11.73 3.57
C GLU A 357 27.73 -11.13 4.98
N GLY A 358 27.26 -11.93 5.93
CA GLY A 358 26.99 -11.46 7.30
C GLY A 358 26.33 -12.54 8.15
N ARG A 359 25.81 -12.15 9.31
CA ARG A 359 25.00 -13.01 10.20
C ARG A 359 23.62 -12.40 10.41
N THR A 360 22.63 -13.20 10.76
CA THR A 360 21.31 -12.67 11.11
C THR A 360 21.40 -11.80 12.36
N LEU A 361 20.51 -10.81 12.51
CA LEU A 361 20.43 -9.99 13.72
C LEU A 361 20.16 -10.86 14.95
N ASP A 362 19.41 -11.96 14.79
CA ASP A 362 19.20 -12.96 15.84
C ASP A 362 20.52 -13.55 16.36
N SER A 363 21.37 -14.05 15.45
CA SER A 363 22.70 -14.55 15.80
C SER A 363 23.59 -13.45 16.36
N TRP A 364 23.51 -12.24 15.80
CA TRP A 364 24.26 -11.09 16.31
C TRP A 364 23.88 -10.74 17.74
N MET A 365 22.59 -10.78 18.09
CA MET A 365 22.08 -10.53 19.45
C MET A 365 22.53 -11.61 20.44
N HIS A 366 22.67 -12.86 19.99
CA HIS A 366 23.23 -13.93 20.81
C HIS A 366 24.70 -13.68 21.15
N ASP A 367 25.48 -13.23 20.18
CA ASP A 367 26.91 -12.94 20.34
C ASP A 367 27.16 -11.60 21.07
N ASN A 368 26.16 -10.72 21.12
CA ASN A 368 26.21 -9.39 21.72
C ASN A 368 25.03 -9.20 22.71
N PRO A 369 25.04 -9.88 23.87
CA PRO A 369 23.90 -9.87 24.80
C PRO A 369 23.67 -8.52 25.51
N GLU A 370 24.69 -7.67 25.56
CA GLU A 370 24.64 -6.33 26.17
C GLU A 370 25.26 -5.28 25.23
N PRO A 371 24.60 -4.97 24.09
CA PRO A 371 25.16 -4.04 23.12
C PRO A 371 25.10 -2.59 23.61
N ASP A 372 26.06 -1.76 23.17
CA ASP A 372 26.00 -0.32 23.39
C ASP A 372 24.71 0.26 22.79
N LEU A 373 24.03 1.13 23.55
CA LEU A 373 22.86 1.88 23.12
C LEU A 373 23.06 2.56 21.77
N ALA A 374 24.26 3.08 21.50
CA ALA A 374 24.59 3.70 20.22
C ALA A 374 24.52 2.71 19.04
N VAL A 375 24.98 1.47 19.26
CA VAL A 375 24.91 0.40 18.25
C VAL A 375 23.46 -0.02 18.03
N VAL A 376 22.67 -0.16 19.09
CA VAL A 376 21.24 -0.47 18.97
C VAL A 376 20.50 0.61 18.17
N ARG A 377 20.70 1.90 18.51
CA ARG A 377 20.09 3.01 17.77
C ARG A 377 20.50 3.01 16.30
N SER A 378 21.77 2.73 16.00
CA SER A 378 22.26 2.64 14.62
C SER A 378 21.54 1.53 13.85
N LEU A 379 21.51 0.30 14.37
CA LEU A 379 20.86 -0.83 13.73
C LEU A 379 19.36 -0.60 13.53
N VAL A 380 18.66 -0.07 14.56
CA VAL A 380 17.22 0.26 14.46
C VAL A 380 16.97 1.34 13.40
N SER A 381 17.82 2.36 13.31
CA SER A 381 17.70 3.42 12.29
C SER A 381 17.90 2.88 10.88
N GLN A 382 18.84 1.95 10.68
CA GLN A 382 19.09 1.30 9.40
C GLN A 382 17.90 0.41 8.98
N VAL A 383 17.37 -0.39 9.90
CA VAL A 383 16.17 -1.20 9.65
C VAL A 383 14.97 -0.31 9.33
N ALA A 384 14.79 0.81 10.06
CA ALA A 384 13.75 1.79 9.78
C ALA A 384 13.91 2.43 8.39
N ALA A 385 15.14 2.71 7.94
CA ALA A 385 15.39 3.23 6.60
C ALA A 385 15.01 2.22 5.50
N GLY A 386 15.24 0.92 5.73
CA GLY A 386 14.77 -0.15 4.86
C GLY A 386 13.24 -0.25 4.80
N LEU A 387 12.58 -0.22 5.97
CA LEU A 387 11.11 -0.23 6.06
C LEU A 387 10.50 1.03 5.41
N GLN A 388 11.12 2.20 5.59
CA GLN A 388 10.66 3.42 4.95
C GLN A 388 10.74 3.32 3.41
N ALA A 389 11.76 2.63 2.88
CA ALA A 389 11.87 2.39 1.44
C ALA A 389 10.74 1.50 0.89
N LEU A 390 10.28 0.51 1.68
CA LEU A 390 9.08 -0.29 1.41
C LEU A 390 7.81 0.58 1.48
N HIS A 391 7.63 1.32 2.57
CA HIS A 391 6.42 2.13 2.83
C HIS A 391 6.19 3.21 1.78
N ARG A 392 7.27 3.84 1.26
CA ARG A 392 7.21 4.81 0.14
C ARG A 392 6.68 4.22 -1.17
N ARG A 393 6.69 2.89 -1.29
CA ARG A 393 6.12 2.14 -2.43
C ARG A 393 4.83 1.42 -2.07
N GLU A 394 4.17 1.82 -0.97
CA GLU A 394 2.93 1.21 -0.48
C GLU A 394 3.07 -0.30 -0.21
N MET A 395 4.26 -0.71 0.25
CA MET A 395 4.55 -2.07 0.70
C MET A 395 4.73 -2.10 2.22
N ILE A 396 4.14 -3.07 2.90
CA ILE A 396 4.30 -3.32 4.34
C ILE A 396 5.06 -4.64 4.51
N HIS A 397 6.08 -4.70 5.37
CA HIS A 397 6.91 -5.89 5.52
C HIS A 397 6.13 -7.06 6.15
N ARG A 398 5.32 -6.78 7.18
CA ARG A 398 4.40 -7.70 7.87
C ARG A 398 5.06 -8.84 8.67
N ASP A 399 6.24 -9.31 8.30
CA ASP A 399 7.03 -10.33 9.01
C ASP A 399 8.41 -9.82 9.46
N LEU A 400 8.45 -8.67 10.15
CA LEU A 400 9.71 -8.13 10.64
C LEU A 400 10.14 -8.81 11.95
N ARG A 401 11.31 -9.46 11.92
CA ARG A 401 11.91 -10.18 13.06
C ARG A 401 13.43 -10.25 12.93
N PRO A 402 14.19 -10.54 14.01
CA PRO A 402 15.66 -10.58 13.96
C PRO A 402 16.25 -11.57 12.96
N HIS A 403 15.51 -12.61 12.58
CA HIS A 403 15.93 -13.57 11.56
C HIS A 403 15.91 -12.98 10.14
N ASN A 404 15.04 -11.98 9.92
CA ASN A 404 14.81 -11.34 8.62
C ASN A 404 15.66 -10.06 8.46
N VAL A 405 16.71 -9.92 9.26
CA VAL A 405 17.70 -8.83 9.16
C VAL A 405 19.08 -9.47 9.14
N ILE A 406 19.91 -9.15 8.15
CA ILE A 406 21.33 -9.52 8.13
C ILE A 406 22.16 -8.30 8.53
N VAL A 407 23.14 -8.52 9.41
CA VAL A 407 24.17 -7.55 9.78
C VAL A 407 25.49 -8.03 9.17
N ASP A 408 26.08 -7.21 8.30
CA ASP A 408 27.38 -7.49 7.71
C ASP A 408 28.54 -7.11 8.64
N ALA A 409 29.77 -7.39 8.21
CA ALA A 409 30.98 -7.12 8.99
C ALA A 409 31.22 -5.62 9.26
N ASP A 410 30.67 -4.74 8.42
CA ASP A 410 30.78 -3.29 8.55
C ASP A 410 29.67 -2.71 9.47
N GLY A 411 28.78 -3.56 9.99
CA GLY A 411 27.67 -3.15 10.84
C GLY A 411 26.47 -2.60 10.05
N THR A 412 26.38 -2.90 8.75
CA THR A 412 25.24 -2.53 7.92
C THR A 412 24.13 -3.56 8.09
N ALA A 413 22.94 -3.10 8.47
CA ALA A 413 21.73 -3.92 8.56
C ALA A 413 20.96 -3.91 7.23
N ARG A 414 20.53 -5.08 6.77
CA ARG A 414 19.70 -5.26 5.58
C ARG A 414 18.49 -6.15 5.86
N LEU A 415 17.31 -5.68 5.46
CA LEU A 415 16.08 -6.46 5.46
C LEU A 415 16.16 -7.55 4.39
N ILE A 416 15.75 -8.76 4.76
CA ILE A 416 15.61 -9.92 3.88
C ILE A 416 14.21 -10.54 4.06
N ASP A 417 13.84 -11.46 3.18
CA ASP A 417 12.57 -12.22 3.20
C ASP A 417 11.30 -11.36 3.16
N PHE A 418 10.85 -11.09 1.94
CA PHE A 418 9.61 -10.33 1.65
C PHE A 418 8.45 -11.23 1.22
N GLY A 419 8.53 -12.55 1.46
CA GLY A 419 7.49 -13.49 0.99
C GLY A 419 6.11 -13.25 1.62
N SER A 420 6.10 -12.58 2.77
CA SER A 420 4.90 -12.19 3.52
C SER A 420 4.53 -10.71 3.36
N ALA A 421 5.25 -9.94 2.54
CA ALA A 421 4.98 -8.51 2.36
C ALA A 421 3.56 -8.27 1.83
N GLN A 422 2.92 -7.21 2.30
CA GLN A 422 1.65 -6.73 1.77
C GLN A 422 1.94 -5.60 0.77
N VAL A 423 1.40 -5.67 -0.43
CA VAL A 423 1.58 -4.66 -1.49
C VAL A 423 0.22 -4.10 -1.84
N ALA A 424 0.00 -2.80 -1.63
CA ALA A 424 -1.31 -2.19 -1.87
C ALA A 424 -1.78 -2.38 -3.33
N GLY A 425 -0.86 -2.27 -4.28
CA GLY A 425 -1.11 -2.56 -5.69
C GLY A 425 -1.36 -4.04 -6.02
N LEU A 426 -1.35 -4.98 -5.06
CA LEU A 426 -1.60 -6.41 -5.32
C LEU A 426 -2.63 -7.03 -4.38
N ASP A 427 -2.86 -6.46 -3.20
CA ASP A 427 -3.73 -7.03 -2.17
C ASP A 427 -5.14 -6.41 -2.16
N ASP A 428 -5.64 -5.99 -3.33
CA ASP A 428 -6.90 -5.24 -3.38
C ASP A 428 -8.06 -6.01 -2.72
N ILE A 429 -8.14 -7.35 -2.75
CA ILE A 429 -9.40 -8.05 -2.42
C ILE A 429 -9.48 -8.82 -1.08
N ALA A 430 -8.38 -9.15 -0.40
CA ALA A 430 -8.47 -9.73 0.94
C ALA A 430 -7.12 -9.72 1.68
N PRO A 431 -7.10 -9.54 3.01
CA PRO A 431 -5.92 -9.89 3.80
C PRO A 431 -5.62 -11.37 3.58
N ARG A 432 -4.40 -11.72 3.14
CA ARG A 432 -3.94 -13.12 3.24
C ARG A 432 -4.21 -13.58 4.68
N ASP A 433 -4.91 -14.71 4.84
CA ASP A 433 -5.21 -15.24 6.16
C ASP A 433 -3.92 -15.33 6.98
N PHE A 434 -3.95 -14.75 8.18
CA PHE A 434 -2.79 -14.76 9.08
C PHE A 434 -2.42 -16.20 9.49
N GLU A 435 -3.31 -17.17 9.24
CA GLU A 435 -3.12 -18.60 9.47
C GLU A 435 -1.92 -19.16 8.68
N ASP A 436 -1.70 -18.72 7.44
CA ASP A 436 -0.57 -19.21 6.62
C ASP A 436 0.79 -18.70 7.11
N ALA A 437 0.84 -17.66 7.94
CA ALA A 437 2.07 -17.10 8.52
C ALA A 437 2.35 -17.59 9.96
N ALA A 438 1.40 -18.31 10.57
CA ALA A 438 1.43 -18.63 11.99
C ALA A 438 2.39 -19.78 12.34
N PHE A 439 3.70 -19.48 12.39
CA PHE A 439 4.61 -20.25 13.24
C PHE A 439 4.64 -19.63 14.64
N ALA A 440 4.63 -20.47 15.68
CA ALA A 440 4.59 -20.01 17.08
C ALA A 440 5.73 -19.03 17.44
N GLY A 441 6.89 -19.13 16.76
CA GLY A 441 8.05 -18.24 16.96
C GLY A 441 8.01 -16.92 16.17
N THR A 442 7.16 -16.80 15.16
CA THR A 442 6.96 -15.57 14.37
C THR A 442 6.05 -14.59 15.10
N MET A 443 5.04 -15.13 15.80
CA MET A 443 4.02 -14.32 16.46
C MET A 443 4.59 -13.33 17.47
N GLN A 444 5.69 -13.62 18.16
CA GLN A 444 6.21 -12.75 19.23
C GLN A 444 6.64 -11.34 18.80
N TYR A 445 6.90 -11.11 17.51
CA TYR A 445 7.24 -9.78 16.96
C TYR A 445 6.06 -9.13 16.22
N SER A 446 5.02 -9.89 15.90
CA SER A 446 3.87 -9.41 15.13
C SER A 446 3.00 -8.46 15.94
N ALA A 447 2.41 -7.49 15.27
CA ALA A 447 1.53 -6.53 15.90
C ALA A 447 0.19 -7.17 16.35
N PRO A 448 -0.34 -6.86 17.54
CA PRO A 448 -1.51 -7.53 18.12
C PRO A 448 -2.78 -7.45 17.28
N GLU A 449 -2.97 -6.37 16.52
CA GLU A 449 -4.13 -6.19 15.66
C GLU A 449 -4.21 -7.26 14.55
N LEU A 450 -3.06 -7.81 14.13
CA LEU A 450 -3.00 -8.81 13.07
C LEU A 450 -3.63 -10.14 13.49
N TYR A 451 -3.57 -10.49 14.79
CA TYR A 451 -4.23 -11.69 15.31
C TYR A 451 -5.76 -11.56 15.34
N LEU A 452 -6.29 -10.34 15.24
CA LEU A 452 -7.72 -10.07 15.16
C LEU A 452 -8.22 -10.00 13.71
N GLY A 453 -7.35 -10.31 12.73
CA GLY A 453 -7.66 -10.21 11.31
C GLY A 453 -7.70 -8.78 10.76
N HIS A 454 -7.22 -7.79 11.53
CA HIS A 454 -7.07 -6.44 10.99
C HIS A 454 -5.91 -6.39 9.97
N PRO A 455 -6.03 -5.60 8.89
CA PRO A 455 -4.99 -5.51 7.88
C PRO A 455 -3.71 -4.90 8.45
N ALA A 456 -2.56 -5.33 7.94
CA ALA A 456 -1.28 -4.74 8.32
C ALA A 456 -1.16 -3.30 7.81
N SER A 457 -0.39 -2.51 8.55
CA SER A 457 -0.15 -1.10 8.22
C SER A 457 1.29 -0.73 8.55
N ARG A 458 1.69 0.51 8.23
CA ARG A 458 2.99 1.06 8.65
C ARG A 458 3.22 0.95 10.15
N ARG A 459 2.14 1.09 10.93
CA ARG A 459 2.13 0.99 12.40
C ARG A 459 2.36 -0.44 12.90
N SER A 460 2.07 -1.44 12.09
CA SER A 460 2.36 -2.84 12.41
C SER A 460 3.86 -3.11 12.29
N ASP A 461 4.52 -2.59 11.24
CA ASP A 461 5.99 -2.68 11.11
C ASP A 461 6.72 -1.86 12.20
N ILE A 462 6.19 -0.70 12.60
CA ILE A 462 6.72 0.10 13.72
C ILE A 462 6.67 -0.70 15.03
N TYR A 463 5.57 -1.41 15.29
CA TYR A 463 5.46 -2.28 16.47
C TYR A 463 6.54 -3.35 16.46
N SER A 464 6.70 -4.07 15.35
CA SER A 464 7.71 -5.13 15.23
C SER A 464 9.14 -4.59 15.42
N LEU A 465 9.44 -3.42 14.86
CA LEU A 465 10.74 -2.77 15.06
C LEU A 465 10.95 -2.34 16.52
N GLY A 466 9.90 -1.85 17.19
CA GLY A 466 9.92 -1.53 18.62
C GLY A 466 10.18 -2.76 19.49
N VAL A 467 9.60 -3.91 19.16
CA VAL A 467 9.87 -5.19 19.85
C VAL A 467 11.33 -5.60 19.66
N ILE A 468 11.89 -5.49 18.45
CA ILE A 468 13.30 -5.77 18.17
C ILE A 468 14.21 -4.85 18.98
N ALA A 469 13.94 -3.54 18.98
CA ALA A 469 14.70 -2.56 19.75
C ALA A 469 14.68 -2.87 21.25
N TYR A 470 13.49 -3.18 21.80
CA TYR A 470 13.34 -3.59 23.20
C TYR A 470 14.19 -4.83 23.52
N GLN A 471 14.16 -5.84 22.65
CA GLN A 471 14.88 -7.09 22.87
C GLN A 471 16.39 -6.91 22.76
N MET A 472 16.88 -6.10 21.83
CA MET A 472 18.30 -5.75 21.75
C MET A 472 18.81 -5.07 23.02
N LEU A 473 17.96 -4.27 23.68
CA LEU A 473 18.34 -3.54 24.89
C LEU A 473 18.24 -4.36 26.17
N THR A 474 17.37 -5.38 26.21
CA THR A 474 16.99 -6.06 27.46
C THR A 474 17.21 -7.57 27.44
N GLY A 475 17.44 -8.16 26.26
CA GLY A 475 17.41 -9.60 26.04
C GLY A 475 16.03 -10.25 26.20
N ARG A 476 14.95 -9.45 26.34
CA ARG A 476 13.59 -9.91 26.67
C ARG A 476 12.56 -9.34 25.69
N LEU A 477 11.30 -9.78 25.79
CA LEU A 477 10.17 -9.23 25.03
C LEU A 477 9.36 -8.26 25.91
N PRO A 478 8.78 -7.18 25.34
CA PRO A 478 8.12 -6.10 26.09
C PRO A 478 6.90 -6.55 26.89
N TYR A 479 6.26 -7.65 26.48
CA TYR A 479 5.07 -8.23 27.10
C TYR A 479 5.27 -9.72 27.44
N GLY A 480 6.51 -10.22 27.37
CA GLY A 480 6.83 -11.65 27.48
C GLY A 480 6.17 -12.52 26.38
N PRO A 481 6.08 -13.85 26.56
CA PRO A 481 5.50 -14.76 25.57
C PRO A 481 3.97 -14.65 25.47
N ARG A 482 3.33 -13.82 26.30
CA ARG A 482 1.87 -13.72 26.43
C ARG A 482 1.18 -13.11 25.22
N VAL A 483 1.88 -12.32 24.40
CA VAL A 483 1.32 -11.66 23.22
C VAL A 483 0.83 -12.68 22.20
N ALA A 484 1.63 -13.72 21.95
CA ALA A 484 1.28 -14.79 21.01
C ALA A 484 0.03 -15.58 21.43
N ALA A 485 -0.32 -15.57 22.72
CA ALA A 485 -1.53 -16.19 23.26
C ALA A 485 -2.73 -15.22 23.36
N ALA A 486 -2.54 -13.93 23.06
CA ALA A 486 -3.55 -12.89 23.20
C ALA A 486 -4.31 -12.66 21.88
N ASN A 487 -5.00 -13.70 21.40
CA ASN A 487 -5.80 -13.68 20.17
C ASN A 487 -7.21 -13.06 20.35
N THR A 488 -7.51 -12.45 21.49
CA THR A 488 -8.77 -11.75 21.74
C THR A 488 -8.52 -10.35 22.28
N ARG A 489 -9.42 -9.40 21.98
CA ARG A 489 -9.36 -8.03 22.53
C ARG A 489 -9.28 -8.02 24.05
N ALA A 490 -9.98 -8.93 24.72
CA ALA A 490 -9.95 -9.05 26.17
C ALA A 490 -8.58 -9.52 26.70
N ALA A 491 -7.93 -10.47 26.02
CA ALA A 491 -6.58 -10.92 26.38
C ALA A 491 -5.54 -9.81 26.13
N GLN A 492 -5.65 -9.09 25.01
CA GLN A 492 -4.75 -7.98 24.67
C GLN A 492 -4.80 -6.85 25.70
N LYS A 493 -6.00 -6.49 26.20
CA LYS A 493 -6.16 -5.49 27.27
C LYS A 493 -5.51 -5.87 28.61
N ARG A 494 -5.19 -7.16 28.83
CA ARG A 494 -4.49 -7.65 30.03
C ARG A 494 -2.97 -7.60 29.89
N LEU A 495 -2.45 -7.37 28.69
CA LEU A 495 -1.02 -7.18 28.49
C LEU A 495 -0.58 -5.91 29.23
N ARG A 496 0.60 -5.99 29.84
CA ARG A 496 1.24 -4.88 30.55
C ARG A 496 2.66 -4.78 30.04
N TYR A 497 3.01 -3.59 29.59
CA TYR A 497 4.36 -3.29 29.16
C TYR A 497 5.29 -3.38 30.36
N ALA A 498 6.37 -4.14 30.21
CA ALA A 498 7.43 -4.17 31.20
C ALA A 498 8.48 -3.12 30.79
N PRO A 499 8.77 -2.11 31.62
CA PRO A 499 9.76 -1.08 31.31
C PRO A 499 11.14 -1.67 31.05
N ALA A 500 11.80 -1.26 29.96
CA ALA A 500 13.17 -1.65 29.64
C ALA A 500 14.14 -1.21 30.75
N THR A 501 13.83 -0.09 31.43
CA THR A 501 14.57 0.43 32.59
C THR A 501 14.65 -0.54 33.77
N GLU A 502 13.71 -1.48 33.89
CA GLU A 502 13.73 -2.52 34.93
C GLU A 502 14.76 -3.62 34.65
N PHE A 503 15.10 -3.85 33.38
CA PHE A 503 16.01 -4.93 32.96
C PHE A 503 17.39 -4.42 32.55
N ASN A 504 17.47 -3.20 32.02
CA ASN A 504 18.71 -2.55 31.66
C ASN A 504 18.73 -1.09 32.19
N PRO A 505 19.35 -0.84 33.36
CA PRO A 505 19.44 0.49 33.95
C PRO A 505 20.22 1.52 33.11
N ALA A 506 20.98 1.08 32.10
CA ALA A 506 21.66 2.01 31.18
C ALA A 506 20.68 2.68 30.22
N VAL A 507 19.51 2.06 29.96
CA VAL A 507 18.45 2.64 29.12
C VAL A 507 17.87 3.87 29.81
N PRO A 508 17.88 5.06 29.19
CA PRO A 508 17.24 6.23 29.77
C PRO A 508 15.71 6.16 29.72
N ASP A 509 15.04 6.78 30.69
CA ASP A 509 13.56 6.84 30.77
C ASP A 509 12.89 7.33 29.46
N TRP A 510 13.52 8.28 28.76
CA TRP A 510 12.99 8.82 27.51
C TRP A 510 13.05 7.80 26.36
N MET A 511 14.07 6.94 26.33
CA MET A 511 14.23 5.89 25.32
C MET A 511 13.22 4.77 25.59
N ASP A 512 13.04 4.40 26.86
CA ASP A 512 12.01 3.45 27.30
C ASP A 512 10.60 3.93 26.92
N ALA A 513 10.29 5.22 27.16
CA ALA A 513 9.02 5.81 26.76
C ALA A 513 8.80 5.79 25.23
N ALA A 514 9.85 6.04 24.45
CA ALA A 514 9.78 5.94 22.99
C ALA A 514 9.47 4.51 22.53
N ILE A 515 10.11 3.50 23.14
CA ILE A 515 9.84 2.08 22.86
C ILE A 515 8.41 1.71 23.28
N ALA A 516 7.98 2.11 24.47
CA ALA A 516 6.63 1.86 25.00
C ALA A 516 5.55 2.38 24.05
N LYS A 517 5.72 3.58 23.49
CA LYS A 517 4.82 4.14 22.48
C LYS A 517 4.83 3.31 21.19
N ALA A 518 6.00 2.92 20.69
CA ALA A 518 6.11 2.10 19.47
C ALA A 518 5.44 0.72 19.62
N VAL A 519 5.55 0.09 20.80
CA VAL A 519 4.96 -1.21 21.09
C VAL A 519 3.57 -1.12 21.74
N SER A 520 2.88 0.02 21.65
CA SER A 520 1.52 0.13 22.19
C SER A 520 0.59 -0.91 21.56
N ILE A 521 -0.29 -1.52 22.37
CA ILE A 521 -1.24 -2.52 21.88
C ILE A 521 -2.24 -1.89 20.91
N ASP A 522 -2.69 -0.67 21.19
CA ASP A 522 -3.56 0.08 20.28
C ASP A 522 -2.71 0.74 19.17
N PRO A 523 -2.93 0.41 17.88
CA PRO A 523 -2.25 1.08 16.78
C PRO A 523 -2.48 2.59 16.76
N ALA A 524 -3.59 3.11 17.29
CA ALA A 524 -3.87 4.54 17.35
C ALA A 524 -2.86 5.32 18.21
N GLU A 525 -2.30 4.66 19.22
CA GLU A 525 -1.36 5.24 20.19
C GLU A 525 0.11 5.13 19.75
N ARG A 526 0.39 4.45 18.63
CA ARG A 526 1.74 4.31 18.08
C ARG A 526 2.13 5.55 17.27
N TYR A 527 3.42 5.64 16.92
CA TYR A 527 3.90 6.62 15.95
C TYR A 527 3.21 6.43 14.59
N GLU A 528 3.02 7.54 13.89
CA GLU A 528 2.48 7.50 12.52
C GLU A 528 3.57 7.11 11.52
N GLU A 529 4.79 7.61 11.72
CA GLU A 529 5.92 7.43 10.82
C GLU A 529 7.16 6.90 11.53
N LEU A 530 7.95 6.07 10.82
CA LEU A 530 9.20 5.47 11.32
C LEU A 530 10.24 6.53 11.73
N SER A 531 10.23 7.69 11.08
CA SER A 531 11.13 8.81 11.39
C SER A 531 10.85 9.40 12.77
N GLU A 532 9.58 9.42 13.21
CA GLU A 532 9.24 9.91 14.55
C GLU A 532 9.76 8.94 15.62
N PHE A 533 9.54 7.64 15.42
CA PHE A 533 10.02 6.63 16.35
C PHE A 533 11.55 6.65 16.48
N THR A 534 12.26 6.64 15.34
CA THR A 534 13.74 6.67 15.36
C THR A 534 14.30 7.97 15.92
N PHE A 535 13.62 9.10 15.70
CA PHE A 535 14.00 10.37 16.32
C PHE A 535 13.88 10.32 17.85
N ASP A 536 12.74 9.86 18.39
CA ASP A 536 12.49 9.77 19.83
C ASP A 536 13.31 8.64 20.51
N LEU A 537 13.74 7.63 19.75
CA LEU A 537 14.70 6.63 20.22
C LEU A 537 16.13 7.18 20.33
N ALA A 538 16.46 8.25 19.61
CA ALA A 538 17.77 8.88 19.63
C ALA A 538 17.84 10.16 20.46
N HIS A 539 16.71 10.83 20.69
CA HIS A 539 16.63 12.12 21.35
C HIS A 539 15.59 12.10 22.49
N PRO A 540 15.85 12.78 23.61
CA PRO A 540 14.87 12.91 24.67
C PRO A 540 13.60 13.64 24.20
N ASN A 541 12.44 13.03 24.42
CA ASN A 541 11.14 13.66 24.18
C ASN A 541 10.39 13.88 25.51
N PRO A 542 10.37 15.11 26.06
CA PRO A 542 9.71 15.42 27.32
C PRO A 542 8.20 15.14 27.34
N SER A 543 7.52 15.14 26.19
CA SER A 543 6.07 14.87 26.15
C SER A 543 5.71 13.41 26.36
N LEU A 544 6.66 12.49 26.14
CA LEU A 544 6.47 11.05 26.36
C LEU A 544 6.78 10.63 27.79
N VAL A 545 7.69 11.36 28.44
CA VAL A 545 8.03 11.14 29.84
C VAL A 545 6.98 11.87 30.70
N THR A 546 5.79 11.30 30.81
CA THR A 546 4.89 11.74 31.88
C THR A 546 5.58 11.45 33.21
N PRO A 547 5.74 12.44 34.10
CA PRO A 547 6.29 12.20 35.41
C PRO A 547 5.21 11.51 36.25
N ASP A 548 4.98 10.22 36.03
CA ASP A 548 4.31 9.40 37.03
C ASP A 548 5.28 9.33 38.22
N PRO A 549 4.91 9.78 39.43
CA PRO A 549 5.82 9.82 40.55
C PRO A 549 6.10 8.39 41.03
N ARG A 550 7.04 7.71 40.36
CA ARG A 550 7.64 6.48 40.90
C ARG A 550 8.18 6.84 42.29
N PRO A 551 7.70 6.20 43.38
CA PRO A 551 8.14 6.51 44.73
C PRO A 551 9.67 6.41 44.83
N LEU A 552 10.31 7.28 45.63
CA LEU A 552 11.77 7.32 45.81
C LEU A 552 12.40 5.95 46.09
N LEU A 553 11.64 5.05 46.73
CA LEU A 553 11.98 3.65 47.00
C LEU A 553 12.41 2.88 45.74
N GLN A 554 11.81 3.17 44.58
CA GLN A 554 12.11 2.48 43.31
C GLN A 554 13.21 3.18 42.50
N ARG A 555 13.39 4.51 42.67
CA ARG A 555 14.35 5.28 41.87
C ARG A 555 15.77 5.26 42.42
N LYS A 556 15.92 5.35 43.75
CA LYS A 556 17.22 5.41 44.46
C LYS A 556 17.07 4.80 45.85
N PRO A 557 16.90 3.46 45.95
CA PRO A 557 16.68 2.78 47.23
C PRO A 557 17.76 3.12 48.26
N GLU A 558 19.01 3.29 47.84
CA GLU A 558 20.14 3.67 48.67
C GLU A 558 19.97 5.03 49.37
N ARG A 559 19.37 6.02 48.70
CA ARG A 559 19.14 7.35 49.31
C ARG A 559 18.00 7.34 50.31
N LEU A 560 16.98 6.50 50.09
CA LEU A 560 15.91 6.32 51.04
C LEU A 560 16.43 5.66 52.32
N TRP A 561 17.20 4.58 52.18
CA TRP A 561 17.81 3.91 53.33
C TRP A 561 18.76 4.83 54.08
N GLN A 562 19.56 5.64 53.39
CA GLN A 562 20.39 6.67 54.02
C GLN A 562 19.56 7.70 54.81
N ALA A 563 18.43 8.17 54.25
CA ALA A 563 17.54 9.11 54.93
C ALA A 563 16.86 8.49 56.16
N ILE A 564 16.35 7.25 56.03
CA ILE A 564 15.77 6.50 57.15
C ILE A 564 16.81 6.29 58.25
N SER A 565 18.02 5.85 57.90
CA SER A 565 19.12 5.67 58.85
C SER A 565 19.52 6.99 59.53
N ALA A 566 19.56 8.10 58.81
CA ALA A 566 19.85 9.41 59.39
C ALA A 566 18.77 9.86 60.39
N VAL A 567 17.49 9.65 60.05
CA VAL A 567 16.37 9.96 60.97
C VAL A 567 16.41 9.09 62.21
N LEU A 568 16.64 7.77 62.05
CA LEU A 568 16.79 6.85 63.17
C LEU A 568 17.97 7.21 64.07
N PHE A 569 19.10 7.64 63.48
CA PHE A 569 20.26 8.11 64.23
C PHE A 569 19.96 9.37 65.04
N VAL A 570 19.25 10.35 64.47
CA VAL A 570 18.82 11.56 65.19
C VAL A 570 17.87 11.22 66.34
N LEU A 571 16.89 10.33 66.10
CA LEU A 571 15.96 9.88 67.13
C LEU A 571 16.69 9.15 68.27
N LEU A 572 17.68 8.31 67.96
CA LEU A 572 18.52 7.63 68.95
C LEU A 572 19.33 8.65 69.79
N MET A 573 19.89 9.68 69.17
CA MET A 573 20.62 10.72 69.89
C MET A 573 19.69 11.52 70.81
N LEU A 574 18.45 11.79 70.38
CA LEU A 574 17.45 12.49 71.18
C LEU A 574 16.95 11.65 72.38
N THR A 575 16.83 10.34 72.25
CA THR A 575 16.45 9.46 73.37
C THR A 575 17.57 9.33 74.39
N LEU A 576 18.83 9.22 73.94
CA LEU A 576 20.00 9.21 74.82
C LEU A 576 20.18 10.55 75.56
N TRP A 577 19.87 11.67 74.91
CA TRP A 577 19.94 12.99 75.53
C TRP A 577 18.86 13.26 76.58
N ARG A 578 17.67 12.65 76.43
CA ARG A 578 16.58 12.76 77.41
C ARG A 578 16.65 11.75 78.56
N GLY A 579 17.45 10.70 78.42
CA GLY A 579 17.61 9.63 79.41
C GLY A 579 18.87 9.75 80.28
N GLY A 580 19.65 10.82 80.15
CA GLY A 580 20.89 11.08 80.90
C GLY A 580 20.77 12.18 81.94
#